data_AF-A0A183F4P2-F1
#
_entry.id   AF-A0A183F4P2-F1
#
_cell.length_a   1.000
_cell.length_b   1.000
_cell.length_c   1.000
_cell.angle_alpha   90.00
_cell.angle_beta   90.00
_cell.angle_gamma   90.00
#
_symmetry.space_group_name_H-M   'P 1'
#
loop_
_entity.id
_entity.type
_entity.pdbx_description
1 polymer ?
#
loop_
_entity_poly.entity_id
_entity_poly.type
_entity_poly.pdbx_seq_one_letter_code
_entity_poly.pdbx_strand_id
1 'polypeptide(L)'
;MPTDHCGTGSGRRLQRARCGHTVGISTNFIKGIARRDGVGRVSGLVYDEAPRALKTFLEDMIEGAAYYCTQANKSTVTSMEVIYAL
;
A
#
# COMPACT_ATOMS: atom_id res chain seq x y z
N MET A 1 -32.32 30.42 17.05
CA MET A 1 -31.95 30.59 15.63
C MET A 1 -30.75 29.70 15.34
N PRO A 2 -30.90 28.59 14.61
CA PRO A 2 -29.77 27.81 14.11
C PRO A 2 -29.27 28.44 12.79
N THR A 3 -27.96 28.62 12.64
CA THR A 3 -27.34 29.05 11.38
C THR A 3 -26.46 27.94 10.83
N ASP A 4 -26.94 27.28 9.78
CA ASP A 4 -26.13 26.41 8.95
C ASP A 4 -25.53 27.25 7.82
N HIS A 5 -24.20 27.26 7.67
CA HIS A 5 -23.59 27.35 6.35
C HIS A 5 -22.38 26.43 6.24
N CYS A 6 -22.61 25.43 5.40
CA CYS A 6 -21.76 24.40 4.89
C CYS A 6 -20.55 24.94 4.10
N GLY A 7 -19.39 24.30 4.29
CA GLY A 7 -18.56 23.84 3.18
C GLY A 7 -17.54 24.80 2.59
N THR A 8 -16.28 24.71 3.04
CA THR A 8 -15.14 25.06 2.19
C THR A 8 -13.94 24.15 2.47
N GLY A 9 -14.16 22.83 2.37
CA GLY A 9 -13.06 21.88 2.24
C GLY A 9 -12.54 21.94 0.81
N SER A 10 -11.47 22.69 0.59
CA SER A 10 -10.78 22.82 -0.70
C SER A 10 -10.39 21.44 -1.21
N GLY A 11 -11.19 20.93 -2.15
CA GLY A 11 -10.95 19.68 -2.85
C GLY A 11 -9.72 19.79 -3.73
N ARG A 12 -8.54 19.58 -3.14
CA ARG A 12 -7.32 19.34 -3.91
C ARG A 12 -7.46 17.99 -4.59
N ARG A 13 -7.92 18.01 -5.83
CA ARG A 13 -7.86 16.88 -6.75
C ARG A 13 -6.38 16.64 -7.05
N LEU A 14 -5.75 15.78 -6.24
CA LEU A 14 -4.36 15.40 -6.42
C LEU A 14 -4.25 14.67 -7.77
N GLN A 15 -3.68 15.35 -8.77
CA GLN A 15 -3.26 14.70 -9.99
C GLN A 15 -2.25 13.63 -9.60
N ARG A 16 -2.43 12.41 -10.11
CA ARG A 16 -1.49 11.30 -9.94
C ARG A 16 -0.24 11.61 -10.76
N ALA A 17 0.60 12.50 -10.25
CA ALA A 17 2.01 12.50 -10.64
C ALA A 17 2.55 11.11 -10.30
N ARG A 18 3.35 10.53 -11.20
CA ARG A 18 4.02 9.25 -11.00
C ARG A 18 5.18 9.47 -10.01
N CYS A 19 4.85 9.75 -8.76
CA CYS A 19 5.77 9.80 -7.65
C CYS A 19 6.13 8.37 -7.24
N GLY A 20 7.35 8.17 -6.75
CA GLY A 20 7.89 6.84 -6.43
C GLY A 20 6.96 6.02 -5.53
N HIS A 21 7.04 4.69 -5.66
CA HIS A 21 6.13 3.74 -5.00
C HIS A 21 6.01 3.90 -3.48
N THR A 22 7.02 4.46 -2.80
CA THR A 22 6.99 4.77 -1.36
C THR A 22 6.15 6.00 -1.01
N VAL A 23 6.11 7.02 -1.87
CA VAL A 23 5.35 8.28 -1.65
C VAL A 23 3.84 8.04 -1.77
N GLY A 24 3.42 6.98 -2.47
CA GLY A 24 2.01 6.60 -2.60
C GLY A 24 1.39 6.04 -1.32
N ILE A 25 2.20 5.60 -0.35
CA ILE A 25 1.71 5.04 0.92
C ILE A 25 1.54 6.17 1.92
N SER A 26 0.28 6.58 2.13
CA SER A 26 -0.04 7.67 3.06
C SER A 26 0.16 7.28 4.53
N THR A 27 0.49 8.24 5.40
CA THR A 27 0.61 8.01 6.85
C THR A 27 -0.71 7.56 7.49
N ASN A 28 -1.85 7.93 6.90
CA ASN A 28 -3.17 7.45 7.32
C ASN A 28 -3.40 5.98 7.00
N PHE A 29 -2.82 5.46 5.91
CA PHE A 29 -2.88 4.03 5.60
C PHE A 29 -2.13 3.20 6.66
N ILE A 30 -0.91 3.63 7.02
CA ILE A 30 -0.10 2.98 8.06
C ILE A 30 -0.81 3.02 9.42
N LYS A 31 -1.39 4.19 9.79
CA LYS A 31 -2.24 4.28 10.98
C LYS A 31 -3.44 3.35 10.90
N GLY A 32 -4.11 3.25 9.75
CA GLY A 32 -5.25 2.36 9.56
C GLY A 32 -4.91 0.90 9.83
N ILE A 33 -3.78 0.40 9.31
CA ILE A 33 -3.29 -0.95 9.57
C ILE A 33 -2.98 -1.13 11.06
N ALA A 34 -2.19 -0.22 11.63
CA ALA A 34 -1.81 -0.29 13.04
C ALA A 34 -3.03 -0.29 13.98
N ARG A 35 -4.07 0.48 13.65
CA ARG A 35 -5.32 0.49 14.42
C ARG A 35 -6.11 -0.81 14.29
N ARG A 36 -6.15 -1.43 13.12
CA ARG A 36 -6.76 -2.76 12.92
C ARG A 36 -6.04 -3.84 13.73
N ASP A 37 -4.72 -3.70 13.86
CA ASP A 37 -3.85 -4.59 14.63
C ASP A 37 -3.85 -4.31 16.15
N GLY A 38 -4.62 -3.31 16.62
CA GLY A 38 -4.72 -2.96 18.05
C GLY A 38 -3.60 -2.06 18.59
N VAL A 39 -2.76 -1.49 17.73
CA VAL A 39 -1.65 -0.62 18.12
C VAL A 39 -2.15 0.76 18.55
N GLY A 40 -1.89 1.13 19.81
CA GLY A 40 -2.35 2.38 20.44
C GLY A 40 -1.57 3.64 20.00
N ARG A 41 -0.25 3.53 19.85
CA ARG A 41 0.63 4.63 19.43
C ARG A 41 1.63 4.14 18.39
N VAL A 42 1.71 4.84 17.27
CA VAL A 42 2.65 4.55 16.19
C VAL A 42 3.80 5.56 16.28
N SER A 43 5.03 5.06 16.39
CA SER A 43 6.24 5.89 16.43
C SER A 43 6.52 6.54 15.06
N GLY A 44 7.19 7.70 15.06
CA GLY A 44 7.55 8.44 13.84
C GLY A 44 8.40 7.63 12.86
N LEU A 45 9.31 6.79 13.37
CA LEU A 45 10.20 5.96 12.55
C LEU A 45 9.46 4.90 11.73
N VAL A 46 8.27 4.50 12.17
CA VAL A 46 7.46 3.47 11.49
C VAL A 46 6.89 3.98 10.17
N TYR A 47 6.68 5.29 10.01
CA TYR A 47 6.16 5.85 8.76
C TYR A 47 7.14 5.68 7.59
N ASP A 48 8.44 5.69 7.88
CA ASP A 48 9.46 5.49 6.86
C ASP A 48 9.79 3.99 6.67
N GLU A 49 9.69 3.21 7.75
CA GLU A 49 10.04 1.79 7.74
C GLU A 49 8.96 0.89 7.13
N ALA A 50 7.69 1.11 7.46
CA ALA A 50 6.60 0.27 6.96
C ALA A 50 6.49 0.23 5.42
N PRO A 51 6.65 1.36 4.68
CA PRO A 51 6.72 1.33 3.22
C PRO A 51 7.92 0.53 2.68
N ARG A 52 9.08 0.57 3.35
CA ARG A 52 10.26 -0.20 2.95
C ARG A 52 10.01 -1.69 3.12
N ALA A 53 9.51 -2.11 4.28
CA ALA A 53 9.16 -3.51 4.54
C ALA A 53 8.13 -4.04 3.55
N LEU A 54 7.10 -3.26 3.22
CA LEU A 54 6.10 -3.65 2.21
C LEU A 54 6.72 -3.81 0.83
N LYS A 55 7.67 -2.95 0.46
CA LYS A 55 8.36 -3.05 -0.82
C LYS A 55 9.15 -4.35 -0.91
N THR A 56 9.95 -4.67 0.11
CA THR A 56 10.72 -5.92 0.14
C THR A 56 9.81 -7.15 0.07
N PHE A 57 8.73 -7.16 0.84
CA PHE A 57 7.75 -8.25 0.79
C PHE A 57 7.17 -8.46 -0.61
N LEU A 58 6.83 -7.37 -1.32
CA LEU A 58 6.30 -7.46 -2.67
C LEU A 58 7.36 -7.87 -3.70
N GLU A 59 8.62 -7.46 -3.52
CA GLU A 59 9.73 -7.90 -4.37
C GLU A 59 9.90 -9.42 -4.28
N ASP A 60 9.96 -9.97 -3.06
CA ASP A 60 10.11 -11.41 -2.82
C ASP A 60 8.91 -12.20 -3.38
N MET A 61 7.69 -11.71 -3.14
CA MET A 61 6.45 -12.33 -3.61
C MET A 61 6.34 -12.33 -5.14
N ILE A 62 6.71 -11.22 -5.80
CA ILE A 62 6.65 -11.11 -7.26
C ILE A 62 7.73 -11.97 -7.91
N GLU A 63 8.94 -12.03 -7.34
CA GLU A 63 10.00 -12.90 -7.83
C GLU A 63 9.58 -14.38 -7.75
N GLY A 64 9.01 -14.81 -6.62
CA GLY A 64 8.45 -16.14 -6.47
C GLY A 64 7.32 -16.44 -7.45
N ALA A 65 6.37 -15.52 -7.60
CA ALA A 65 5.25 -15.70 -8.53
C ALA A 65 5.73 -15.75 -9.99
N ALA A 66 6.68 -14.89 -10.37
CA ALA A 66 7.29 -14.89 -11.69
C ALA A 66 8.03 -16.20 -11.97
N TYR A 67 8.74 -16.76 -10.98
CA TYR A 67 9.40 -18.06 -11.11
C TYR A 67 8.41 -19.16 -11.49
N TYR A 68 7.32 -19.33 -10.75
CA TYR A 68 6.29 -20.33 -11.08
C TYR A 68 5.63 -20.09 -12.43
N CYS A 69 5.46 -18.82 -12.81
CA CYS A 69 4.88 -18.42 -14.08
C CYS A 69 5.79 -18.84 -15.25
N THR A 70 7.11 -18.62 -15.12
CA THR A 70 8.11 -19.06 -16.09
C THR A 70 8.20 -20.58 -16.18
N GLN A 71 8.10 -21.30 -15.05
CA GLN A 71 8.08 -22.76 -15.04
C GLN A 71 6.88 -23.33 -15.79
N ALA A 72 5.74 -22.64 -15.75
CA ALA A 72 4.54 -23.00 -16.48
C ALA A 72 4.53 -22.53 -17.95
N ASN A 73 5.61 -21.91 -18.44
CA ASN A 73 5.72 -21.31 -19.77
C ASN A 73 4.60 -20.29 -20.09
N LYS A 74 4.15 -19.54 -19.09
CA LYS A 74 3.12 -18.50 -19.24
C LYS A 74 3.76 -17.12 -19.23
N SER A 75 3.17 -16.20 -20.00
CA SER A 75 3.56 -14.78 -20.02
C SER A 75 2.76 -13.91 -19.04
N THR A 76 1.72 -14.47 -18.41
CA THR A 76 0.78 -13.73 -17.56
C THR A 76 0.73 -14.37 -16.18
N VAL A 77 1.06 -13.59 -15.15
CA VAL A 77 0.94 -14.01 -13.76
C VAL A 77 -0.53 -14.15 -13.41
N THR A 78 -0.92 -15.36 -13.02
CA THR A 78 -2.27 -15.72 -12.56
C THR A 78 -2.32 -15.81 -11.05
N SER A 79 -3.52 -15.76 -10.48
CA SER A 79 -3.73 -15.89 -9.03
C SER A 79 -3.13 -17.18 -8.45
N MET A 80 -3.01 -18.25 -9.24
CA MET A 80 -2.44 -19.52 -8.79
C MET A 80 -0.93 -19.40 -8.52
N GLU A 81 -0.17 -18.73 -9.38
CA GLU A 81 1.27 -18.53 -9.16
C GLU A 81 1.56 -17.65 -7.96
N VAL A 82 0.66 -16.69 -7.69
CA VAL A 82 0.72 -15.88 -6.49
C VAL A 82 0.47 -16.72 -5.24
N ILE A 83 -0.50 -17.64 -5.27
CA ILE A 83 -0.78 -18.56 -4.15
C ILE A 83 0.39 -19.51 -3.91
N TYR A 84 1.10 -19.96 -4.96
CA TYR A 84 2.28 -20.82 -4.80
C TYR A 84 3.51 -20.10 -4.25
N ALA A 85 3.56 -18.77 -4.37
CA ALA A 85 4.64 -17.94 -3.85
C ALA A 85 4.41 -17.44 -2.41
N LEU A 86 3.19 -17.60 -1.89
CA LEU A 86 2.80 -17.26 -0.51
C LEU A 86 3.03 -18.45 0.44
#